data_AF-A0A947ZRB9-F1
#
_entry.id   AF-A0A947ZRB9-F1
#
_cell.length_a   1.000
_cell.length_b   1.000
_cell.length_c   1.000
_cell.angle_alpha   90.00
_cell.angle_beta   90.00
_cell.angle_gamma   90.00
#
_symmetry.space_group_name_H-M   'P 1'
#
loop_
_entity.id
_entity.type
_entity.pdbx_description
1 polymer ?
#
loop_
_entity_poly.entity_id
_entity_poly.type
_entity_poly.pdbx_seq_one_letter_code
_entity_poly.pdbx_strand_id
1 'polypeptide(L)'
;MDKRKYTLLWLLPLVAMTLAFILSFEGCTPKPTEAPTTTVITGTGQMSVSPDSTRNTYYFQSGGLSYGKIYLNYGIPLLLEGANGIISGSGSVAPDTGYFLTSGVIDAQSYFVRTDKIIHYCKLTVTGTSQQSSYYIVSFQWVLQTEANNRNLY
;
A
#
# COMPACT_ATOMS: atom_id res chain seq x y z
N MET A 1 56.08 -18.23 46.83
CA MET A 1 56.53 -18.82 45.55
C MET A 1 55.30 -19.24 44.77
N ASP A 2 54.82 -18.35 43.90
CA ASP A 2 53.58 -18.50 43.14
C ASP A 2 53.67 -19.59 42.07
N LYS A 3 52.71 -20.51 42.12
CA LYS A 3 52.49 -21.49 41.05
C LYS A 3 51.38 -20.99 40.13
N ARG A 4 51.79 -20.65 38.90
CA ARG A 4 51.16 -21.08 37.63
C ARG A 4 49.74 -20.51 37.40
N LYS A 5 49.55 -19.37 36.72
CA LYS A 5 49.94 -18.99 35.33
C LYS A 5 49.49 -19.94 34.21
N TYR A 6 48.42 -20.74 34.28
CA TYR A 6 47.95 -21.48 33.09
C TYR A 6 46.46 -21.83 33.12
N THR A 7 45.56 -20.87 32.91
CA THR A 7 44.14 -21.21 32.64
C THR A 7 43.34 -20.16 31.88
N LEU A 8 43.99 -19.15 31.29
CA LEU A 8 43.27 -18.06 30.60
C LEU A 8 43.78 -17.79 29.17
N LEU A 9 44.25 -18.84 28.47
CA LEU A 9 44.85 -18.69 27.13
C LEU A 9 44.26 -19.63 26.06
N TRP A 10 43.08 -20.21 26.30
CA TRP A 10 42.44 -21.15 25.37
C TRP A 10 41.03 -20.77 24.89
N LEU A 11 40.50 -19.60 25.27
CA LEU A 11 39.16 -19.17 24.85
C LEU A 11 39.14 -18.23 23.62
N LEU A 12 40.30 -17.91 23.04
CA LEU A 12 40.39 -16.95 21.93
C LEU A 12 40.24 -17.51 20.49
N PRO A 13 40.37 -18.81 20.17
CA PRO A 13 40.14 -19.25 18.79
C PRO A 13 38.68 -19.63 18.48
N LEU A 14 37.80 -19.79 19.48
CA LEU A 14 36.42 -20.27 19.24
C LEU A 14 35.44 -19.16 18.81
N VAL A 15 35.73 -17.90 19.15
CA VAL A 15 34.85 -16.75 18.82
C VAL A 15 35.07 -16.25 17.39
N ALA A 16 36.25 -16.50 16.79
CA ALA A 16 36.55 -16.06 15.44
C ALA A 16 35.89 -16.93 14.34
N MET A 17 35.55 -18.18 14.64
CA MET A 17 35.03 -19.12 13.63
C MET A 17 33.50 -19.06 13.45
N THR A 18 32.76 -18.54 14.43
CA THR A 18 31.31 -18.33 14.31
C THR A 18 30.95 -17.03 13.59
N LEU A 19 31.84 -16.02 13.58
CA LEU A 19 31.57 -14.74 12.93
C LEU A 19 31.72 -14.79 11.39
N ALA A 20 32.52 -15.73 10.87
CA ALA A 20 32.72 -15.89 9.43
C ALA A 20 31.58 -16.64 8.71
N PHE A 21 30.73 -17.38 9.45
CA PHE A 21 29.61 -18.12 8.86
C PHE A 21 28.31 -17.28 8.76
N ILE A 22 28.21 -16.19 9.53
CA ILE A 22 27.03 -15.29 9.52
C ILE A 22 27.06 -14.33 8.32
N LEU A 23 28.25 -14.04 7.76
CA LEU A 23 28.39 -13.15 6.60
C LEU A 23 28.13 -13.85 5.24
N SER A 24 27.92 -15.16 5.23
CA SER A 24 27.75 -15.95 4.00
C SER A 24 26.30 -16.02 3.51
N PHE A 25 25.35 -15.39 4.20
CA PHE A 25 23.98 -15.22 3.75
C PHE A 25 23.74 -13.84 3.13
N GLU A 26 24.57 -13.45 2.15
CA GLU A 26 24.14 -12.49 1.12
C GLU A 26 23.22 -13.21 0.11
N GLY A 27 22.16 -13.83 0.65
CA GLY A 27 21.06 -14.34 -0.13
C GLY A 27 20.21 -13.15 -0.55
N CYS A 28 20.47 -12.64 -1.76
CA CYS A 28 19.52 -11.94 -2.63
C CYS A 28 18.37 -11.25 -1.88
N THR A 29 18.67 -10.21 -1.11
CA THR A 29 17.61 -9.28 -0.73
C THR A 29 17.18 -8.60 -2.02
N PRO A 30 15.87 -8.54 -2.34
CA PRO A 30 15.43 -7.72 -3.46
C PRO A 30 16.02 -6.33 -3.22
N LYS A 31 16.77 -5.81 -4.21
CA LYS A 31 17.29 -4.45 -4.21
C LYS A 31 16.20 -3.55 -3.60
N PRO A 32 16.49 -2.71 -2.58
CA PRO A 32 15.50 -1.78 -2.06
C PRO A 32 14.90 -1.09 -3.25
N THR A 33 13.60 -1.31 -3.49
CA THR A 33 12.95 -0.71 -4.65
C THR A 33 13.03 0.78 -4.40
N GLU A 34 13.81 1.47 -5.22
CA GLU A 34 14.10 2.90 -5.02
C GLU A 34 12.76 3.63 -4.88
N ALA A 35 12.66 4.46 -3.84
CA ALA A 35 11.47 5.27 -3.64
C ALA A 35 11.25 6.16 -4.89
N PRO A 36 10.00 6.40 -5.27
CA PRO A 36 9.67 7.23 -6.43
C PRO A 36 10.42 8.57 -6.42
N THR A 37 11.05 8.94 -7.53
CA THR A 37 11.74 10.24 -7.67
C THR A 37 10.77 11.41 -7.82
N THR A 38 9.51 11.12 -8.14
CA THR A 38 8.37 12.04 -8.09
C THR A 38 7.52 11.74 -6.86
N THR A 39 6.97 12.78 -6.22
CA THR A 39 6.02 12.57 -5.12
C THR A 39 4.65 12.09 -5.61
N VAL A 40 4.46 11.95 -6.91
CA VAL A 40 3.26 11.36 -7.51
C VAL A 40 3.60 9.99 -8.07
N ILE A 41 2.78 8.99 -7.75
CA ILE A 41 2.84 7.64 -8.29
C ILE A 41 1.51 7.26 -8.96
N THR A 42 1.59 6.32 -9.90
CA THR A 42 0.43 5.81 -10.63
C THR A 42 0.36 4.30 -10.57
N GLY A 43 -0.84 3.75 -10.74
CA GLY A 43 -0.99 2.31 -10.90
C GLY A 43 -2.39 1.90 -11.31
N THR A 44 -2.59 0.59 -11.34
CA THR A 44 -3.87 -0.05 -11.67
C THR A 44 -4.22 -1.07 -10.61
N GLY A 45 -5.51 -1.29 -10.39
CA GLY A 45 -5.99 -2.25 -9.41
C GLY A 45 -7.29 -2.89 -9.84
N GLN A 46 -7.60 -3.99 -9.16
CA GLN A 46 -8.85 -4.71 -9.29
C GLN A 46 -9.25 -5.20 -7.90
N MET A 47 -10.54 -5.08 -7.58
CA MET A 47 -11.13 -5.64 -6.37
C MET A 47 -12.33 -6.49 -6.76
N SER A 48 -12.58 -7.54 -6.00
CA SER A 48 -13.77 -8.39 -6.17
C SER A 48 -14.49 -8.60 -4.86
N VAL A 49 -15.82 -8.59 -4.90
CA VAL A 49 -16.70 -8.84 -3.75
C VAL A 49 -17.83 -9.77 -4.13
N SER A 50 -18.33 -10.54 -3.16
CA SER A 50 -19.46 -11.45 -3.33
C SER A 50 -20.41 -11.34 -2.12
N PRO A 51 -21.61 -11.94 -2.17
CA PRO A 51 -22.47 -12.02 -0.99
C PRO A 51 -21.80 -12.68 0.23
N ASP A 52 -20.88 -13.62 -0.01
CA ASP A 52 -20.15 -14.34 1.06
C ASP A 52 -18.84 -13.65 1.48
N SER A 53 -18.33 -12.73 0.65
CA SER A 53 -17.14 -11.91 0.92
C SER A 53 -17.47 -10.46 0.58
N THR A 54 -18.20 -9.84 1.50
CA THR A 54 -18.88 -8.56 1.26
C THR A 54 -17.93 -7.36 1.25
N ARG A 55 -16.65 -7.54 1.56
CA ARG A 55 -15.67 -6.46 1.58
C ARG A 55 -14.31 -6.93 1.12
N ASN A 56 -13.70 -6.15 0.23
CA ASN A 56 -12.33 -6.33 -0.22
C ASN A 56 -11.53 -5.04 0.06
N THR A 57 -10.22 -5.19 0.29
CA THR A 57 -9.31 -4.07 0.57
C THR A 57 -8.23 -4.03 -0.51
N TYR A 58 -8.02 -2.87 -1.11
CA TYR A 58 -6.87 -2.62 -1.97
C TYR A 58 -5.90 -1.66 -1.28
N TYR A 59 -4.62 -1.99 -1.33
CA TYR A 59 -3.54 -1.18 -0.75
C TYR A 59 -2.78 -0.46 -1.87
N PHE A 60 -2.63 0.85 -1.75
CA PHE A 60 -1.80 1.63 -2.66
C PHE A 60 -0.34 1.46 -2.25
N GLN A 61 0.42 0.70 -3.05
CA GLN A 61 1.79 0.36 -2.74
C GLN A 61 2.73 0.71 -3.89
N SER A 62 3.92 1.21 -3.56
CA SER A 62 5.02 1.44 -4.49
C SER A 62 6.34 1.40 -3.72
N GLY A 63 7.40 0.86 -4.32
CA GLY A 63 8.70 0.81 -3.65
C GLY A 63 8.74 -0.03 -2.36
N GLY A 64 7.79 -0.95 -2.15
CA GLY A 64 7.63 -1.69 -0.89
C GLY A 64 7.00 -0.87 0.24
N LEU A 65 6.60 0.38 -0.02
CA LEU A 65 5.88 1.25 0.92
C LEU A 65 4.37 1.21 0.64
N SER A 66 3.57 1.38 1.70
CA SER A 66 2.13 1.52 1.63
C SER A 66 1.74 2.96 1.90
N TYR A 67 0.94 3.54 1.00
CA TYR A 67 0.41 4.90 1.09
C TYR A 67 -1.08 4.94 1.49
N GLY A 68 -1.57 3.78 1.91
CA GLY A 68 -2.89 3.58 2.48
C GLY A 68 -3.76 2.68 1.61
N LYS A 69 -5.08 2.78 1.80
CA LYS A 69 -6.02 1.79 1.26
C LYS A 69 -7.38 2.36 0.92
N ILE A 70 -8.11 1.60 0.13
CA ILE A 70 -9.53 1.78 -0.20
C ILE A 70 -10.24 0.44 -0.04
N TYR A 71 -11.55 0.47 0.20
CA TYR A 71 -12.35 -0.73 0.25
C TYR A 71 -13.42 -0.73 -0.84
N LEU A 72 -13.74 -1.94 -1.31
CA LEU A 72 -14.93 -2.22 -2.09
C LEU A 72 -15.88 -3.01 -1.20
N ASN A 73 -17.13 -2.57 -1.12
CA ASN A 73 -18.19 -3.24 -0.38
C ASN A 73 -19.26 -3.77 -1.35
N TYR A 74 -19.71 -4.99 -1.11
CA TYR A 74 -20.84 -5.62 -1.78
C TYR A 74 -22.12 -4.87 -1.41
N GLY A 75 -22.92 -4.56 -2.43
CA GLY A 75 -24.17 -3.85 -2.32
C GLY A 75 -24.83 -3.68 -3.69
N ILE A 76 -26.07 -3.21 -3.69
CA ILE A 76 -26.76 -2.78 -4.91
C ILE A 76 -27.18 -1.32 -4.68
N PRO A 77 -26.41 -0.32 -5.18
CA PRO A 77 -25.18 -0.45 -5.98
C PRO A 77 -23.94 -0.87 -5.15
N LEU A 78 -22.87 -1.31 -5.83
CA LEU A 78 -21.55 -1.50 -5.21
C LEU A 78 -21.04 -0.18 -4.64
N LEU A 79 -20.29 -0.23 -3.54
CA LEU A 79 -19.81 0.96 -2.85
C LEU A 79 -18.28 0.95 -2.70
N LEU A 80 -17.64 2.03 -3.09
CA LEU A 80 -16.26 2.35 -2.69
C LEU A 80 -16.27 3.08 -1.36
N GLU A 81 -15.34 2.74 -0.48
CA GLU A 81 -15.16 3.35 0.83
C GLU A 81 -13.73 3.85 0.98
N GLY A 82 -13.57 5.15 1.20
CA GLY A 82 -12.27 5.76 1.52
C GLY A 82 -12.02 5.72 3.02
N ALA A 83 -10.80 5.37 3.44
CA ALA A 83 -10.46 5.22 4.85
C ALA A 83 -10.72 6.50 5.69
N ASN A 84 -10.45 7.68 5.13
CA ASN A 84 -10.84 8.98 5.69
C ASN A 84 -11.75 9.78 4.75
N GLY A 85 -12.45 9.06 3.89
CA GLY A 85 -13.48 9.59 3.01
C GLY A 85 -13.15 9.55 1.53
N ILE A 86 -14.20 9.69 0.74
CA ILE A 86 -14.23 9.61 -0.71
C ILE A 86 -15.22 10.66 -1.25
N ILE A 87 -14.90 11.24 -2.40
CA ILE A 87 -15.77 12.18 -3.11
C ILE A 87 -15.60 11.97 -4.61
N SER A 88 -16.69 11.99 -5.38
CA SER A 88 -16.60 12.00 -6.84
C SER A 88 -15.98 13.33 -7.31
N GLY A 89 -15.12 13.28 -8.31
CA GLY A 89 -14.46 14.48 -8.79
C GLY A 89 -13.45 14.20 -9.88
N SER A 90 -13.06 15.26 -10.59
CA SER A 90 -12.10 15.22 -11.68
C SER A 90 -11.02 16.30 -11.47
N GLY A 91 -10.05 16.35 -12.38
CA GLY A 91 -8.92 17.28 -12.31
C GLY A 91 -7.67 16.70 -11.64
N SER A 92 -6.76 17.59 -11.27
CA SER A 92 -5.43 17.29 -10.72
C SER A 92 -5.29 17.60 -9.23
N VAL A 93 -6.24 18.32 -8.62
CA VAL A 93 -6.17 18.73 -7.22
C VAL A 93 -7.36 18.18 -6.46
N ALA A 94 -7.09 17.45 -5.38
CA ALA A 94 -8.14 16.90 -4.54
C ALA A 94 -8.90 18.01 -3.77
N PRO A 95 -10.23 17.89 -3.57
CA PRO A 95 -11.01 18.82 -2.76
C PRO A 95 -10.52 18.89 -1.30
N ASP A 96 -10.77 20.02 -0.64
CA ASP A 96 -10.47 20.23 0.78
C ASP A 96 -11.60 19.78 1.72
N THR A 97 -12.81 19.65 1.21
CA THR A 97 -14.04 19.37 1.97
C THR A 97 -15.03 18.56 1.12
N GLY A 98 -16.16 18.14 1.71
CA GLY A 98 -17.24 17.43 0.99
C GLY A 98 -17.06 15.92 0.86
N TYR A 99 -16.14 15.31 1.62
CA TYR A 99 -15.91 13.86 1.60
C TYR A 99 -17.00 13.12 2.37
N PHE A 100 -17.41 11.99 1.82
CA PHE A 100 -18.32 11.03 2.45
C PHE A 100 -17.54 9.76 2.81
N LEU A 101 -18.10 8.88 3.64
CA LEU A 101 -17.43 7.60 3.92
C LEU A 101 -17.45 6.67 2.71
N THR A 102 -18.54 6.69 1.95
CA THR A 102 -18.76 5.81 0.80
C THR A 102 -19.26 6.56 -0.42
N SER A 103 -19.07 5.97 -1.60
CA SER A 103 -19.64 6.43 -2.86
C SER A 103 -20.01 5.24 -3.74
N GLY A 104 -21.09 5.36 -4.51
CA GLY A 104 -21.49 4.33 -5.47
C GLY A 104 -20.44 4.17 -6.57
N VAL A 105 -20.15 2.93 -6.96
CA VAL A 105 -19.27 2.61 -8.10
C VAL A 105 -20.00 2.95 -9.40
N ILE A 106 -19.39 3.80 -10.23
CA ILE A 106 -19.88 4.17 -11.55
C ILE A 106 -18.72 4.04 -12.54
N ASP A 107 -18.94 3.35 -13.65
CA ASP A 107 -17.92 3.19 -14.68
C ASP A 107 -17.52 4.54 -15.29
N ALA A 108 -16.23 4.67 -15.63
CA ALA A 108 -15.60 5.91 -16.11
C ALA A 108 -15.65 7.10 -15.14
N GLN A 109 -16.16 6.93 -13.92
CA GLN A 109 -16.16 7.96 -12.90
C GLN A 109 -14.82 7.99 -12.14
N SER A 110 -14.36 9.21 -11.85
CA SER A 110 -13.23 9.46 -10.96
C SER A 110 -13.68 9.86 -9.57
N TYR A 111 -12.88 9.48 -8.57
CA TYR A 111 -13.07 9.74 -7.16
C TYR A 111 -11.76 10.19 -6.53
N PHE A 112 -11.81 11.22 -5.69
CA PHE A 112 -10.74 11.53 -4.77
C PHE A 112 -10.94 10.78 -3.47
N VAL A 113 -9.87 10.16 -2.98
CA VAL A 113 -9.85 9.33 -1.77
C VAL A 113 -8.82 9.92 -0.81
N ARG A 114 -9.24 10.11 0.44
CA ARG A 114 -8.34 10.32 1.57
C ARG A 114 -8.01 8.96 2.14
N THR A 115 -6.72 8.64 2.15
CA THR A 115 -6.24 7.35 2.66
C THR A 115 -6.30 7.32 4.19
N ASP A 116 -5.47 6.51 4.85
CA ASP A 116 -5.57 6.14 6.25
C ASP A 116 -4.89 7.15 7.20
N LYS A 117 -4.18 6.69 8.24
CA LYS A 117 -3.72 7.53 9.36
C LYS A 117 -2.87 8.73 8.93
N ILE A 118 -2.06 8.54 7.90
CA ILE A 118 -1.36 9.62 7.21
C ILE A 118 -2.13 9.86 5.92
N ILE A 119 -2.76 11.03 5.80
CA ILE A 119 -3.62 11.31 4.66
C ILE A 119 -2.74 11.53 3.42
N HIS A 120 -2.79 10.57 2.52
CA HIS A 120 -2.39 10.73 1.13
C HIS A 120 -3.65 10.95 0.28
N TYR A 121 -3.52 11.77 -0.75
CA TYR A 121 -4.59 12.00 -1.70
C TYR A 121 -4.40 11.11 -2.91
N CYS A 122 -5.45 10.39 -3.27
CA CYS A 122 -5.48 9.52 -4.44
C CYS A 122 -6.67 9.88 -5.32
N LYS A 123 -6.46 10.00 -6.63
CA LYS A 123 -7.54 9.99 -7.62
C LYS A 123 -7.63 8.60 -8.22
N LEU A 124 -8.73 7.91 -7.95
CA LEU A 124 -9.08 6.63 -8.53
C LEU A 124 -10.07 6.86 -9.67
N THR A 125 -9.89 6.19 -10.80
CA THR A 125 -10.84 6.19 -11.93
C THR A 125 -11.26 4.77 -12.22
N VAL A 126 -12.56 4.50 -12.11
CA VAL A 126 -13.13 3.19 -12.42
C VAL A 126 -13.05 2.97 -13.92
N THR A 127 -12.36 1.91 -14.34
CA THR A 127 -12.18 1.56 -15.75
C THR A 127 -13.16 0.50 -16.21
N GLY A 128 -13.82 -0.21 -15.29
CA GLY A 128 -14.94 -1.08 -15.61
C GLY A 128 -15.45 -1.87 -14.41
N THR A 129 -16.73 -2.24 -14.50
CA THR A 129 -17.41 -3.12 -13.56
C THR A 129 -17.89 -4.36 -14.32
N SER A 130 -17.63 -5.55 -13.78
CA SER A 130 -18.07 -6.81 -14.37
C SER A 130 -18.78 -7.65 -13.32
N GLN A 131 -19.97 -8.13 -13.65
CA GLN A 131 -20.69 -9.11 -12.85
C GLN A 131 -20.38 -10.51 -13.39
N GLN A 132 -19.95 -11.39 -12.49
CA GLN A 132 -19.80 -12.82 -12.71
C GLN A 132 -20.85 -13.56 -11.86
N SER A 133 -21.07 -14.84 -12.12
CA SER A 133 -22.21 -15.60 -11.57
C SER A 133 -22.40 -15.49 -10.04
N SER A 134 -21.32 -15.29 -9.27
CA SER A 134 -21.38 -15.20 -7.80
C SER A 134 -20.64 -13.99 -7.21
N TYR A 135 -20.05 -13.13 -8.03
CA TYR A 135 -19.23 -12.02 -7.53
C TYR A 135 -19.16 -10.87 -8.54
N TYR A 136 -18.82 -9.69 -8.04
CA TYR A 136 -18.57 -8.51 -8.84
C TYR A 136 -17.09 -8.19 -8.83
N ILE A 137 -16.59 -7.69 -9.95
CA ILE A 137 -15.25 -7.14 -10.13
C ILE A 137 -15.38 -5.65 -10.42
N VAL A 138 -14.53 -4.85 -9.79
CA VAL A 138 -14.29 -3.45 -10.16
C VAL A 138 -12.82 -3.30 -10.50
N SER A 139 -12.54 -2.84 -11.72
CA SER A 139 -11.22 -2.48 -12.21
C SER A 139 -11.05 -0.96 -12.21
N PHE A 140 -9.84 -0.50 -11.89
CA PHE A 140 -9.57 0.93 -11.79
C PHE A 140 -8.10 1.25 -12.06
N GLN A 141 -7.85 2.50 -12.41
CA GLN A 141 -6.53 3.13 -12.42
C GLN A 141 -6.47 4.21 -11.35
N TRP A 142 -5.28 4.55 -10.88
CA TRP A 142 -5.11 5.53 -9.83
C TRP A 142 -3.83 6.36 -9.97
N VAL A 143 -3.89 7.57 -9.42
CA VAL A 143 -2.77 8.51 -9.25
C VAL A 143 -2.78 8.96 -7.79
N LEU A 144 -1.65 8.80 -7.09
CA LEU A 144 -1.53 9.07 -5.66
C LEU A 144 -0.36 10.01 -5.38
N GLN A 145 -0.59 10.97 -4.48
CA GLN A 145 0.42 11.87 -3.93
C GLN A 145 1.02 11.27 -2.65
N THR A 146 2.30 10.91 -2.71
CA THR A 146 3.06 10.27 -1.63
C THR A 146 3.50 11.25 -0.55
N GLU A 147 3.50 12.55 -0.81
CA GLU A 147 3.66 13.57 0.22
C GLU A 147 2.35 13.71 1.01
N ALA A 148 2.45 13.52 2.33
CA ALA A 148 1.29 13.60 3.21
C ALA A 148 0.63 14.98 3.13
N ASN A 149 -0.69 15.01 3.09
CA ASN A 149 -1.55 16.20 3.02
C ASN A 149 -1.40 17.08 1.77
N ASN A 150 -0.54 16.72 0.82
CA ASN A 150 -0.46 17.43 -0.46
C ASN A 150 -1.60 16.96 -1.37
N ARG A 151 -2.44 17.89 -1.81
CA ARG A 151 -3.63 17.61 -2.65
C ARG A 151 -3.34 17.60 -4.15
N ASN A 152 -2.15 18.04 -4.56
CA ASN A 152 -1.80 18.12 -5.97
C ASN A 152 -1.28 16.77 -6.48
N LEU A 153 -1.89 16.27 -7.55
CA LEU A 153 -1.58 14.98 -8.17
C LEU A 153 -0.77 15.11 -9.48
N TYR A 154 -0.35 16.33 -9.86
CA TYR A 154 0.46 16.60 -11.07
C TYR A 154 1.42 17.78 -10.88
#